data_AF-A0A1F8V808-F1
#
_entry.id   AF-A0A1F8V808-F1
#
_cell.length_a   1.000
_cell.length_b   1.000
_cell.length_c   1.000
_cell.angle_alpha   90.00
_cell.angle_beta   90.00
_cell.angle_gamma   90.00
#
_symmetry.space_group_name_H-M   'P 1'
#
loop_
_entity.id
_entity.type
_entity.pdbx_description
1 polymer ?
#
loop_
_entity_poly.entity_id
_entity_poly.type
_entity_poly.pdbx_seq_one_letter_code
_entity_poly.pdbx_strand_id
1 'polypeptide(L)'
;MDGSHSTVSAKKNPIDWKELLTLTNQKPALAKELLRLFRDELPELRQQIMIAYRDQQLDQLRALIHKLHGSCCYTGVPQLKAIATALEERLKIEKSPVITSLMKQLNTEIDLVLTAIDAQLQSHE
;
A
#
# COMPACT_ATOMS: atom_id res chain seq x y z
N MET A 1 5.97 30.12 7.74
CA MET A 1 6.48 28.96 8.49
C MET A 1 5.67 28.82 9.75
N ASP A 2 5.16 27.62 9.98
CA ASP A 2 4.75 27.01 11.26
C ASP A 2 3.39 26.31 11.14
N GLY A 3 3.33 25.06 11.62
CA GLY A 3 2.13 24.24 11.53
C GLY A 3 2.40 22.74 11.55
N SER A 4 2.97 22.25 12.64
CA SER A 4 2.66 20.91 13.18
C SER A 4 3.11 19.70 12.38
N HIS A 5 4.40 19.39 12.45
CA HIS A 5 4.85 17.99 12.35
C HIS A 5 4.28 17.23 13.56
N SER A 6 3.10 16.61 13.38
CA SER A 6 2.44 15.83 14.41
C SER A 6 3.28 14.61 14.76
N THR A 7 4.01 14.75 15.86
CA THR A 7 4.16 13.77 16.95
C THR A 7 3.90 12.30 16.59
N VAL A 8 5.01 11.58 16.53
CA VAL A 8 5.14 10.13 16.64
C VAL A 8 4.33 9.58 17.83
N SER A 9 3.31 8.75 17.59
CA SER A 9 2.73 7.84 18.61
C SER A 9 1.90 6.71 18.00
N ALA A 10 2.63 5.65 17.63
CA ALA A 10 2.41 4.27 18.08
C ALA A 10 0.96 3.75 18.23
N LYS A 11 0.17 3.80 17.15
CA LYS A 11 -0.70 2.67 16.81
C LYS A 11 -0.43 2.34 15.35
N LYS A 12 0.14 1.15 15.11
CA LYS A 12 0.57 0.67 13.79
C LYS A 12 -0.67 0.28 12.99
N ASN A 13 -1.56 1.24 12.75
CA ASN A 13 -2.71 1.04 11.90
C ASN A 13 -2.20 0.99 10.45
N PRO A 14 -2.59 -0.03 9.67
CA PRO A 14 -2.14 -0.17 8.29
C PRO A 14 -2.62 0.99 7.40
N ILE A 15 -3.64 1.73 7.85
CA ILE A 15 -4.27 2.86 7.14
C ILE A 15 -4.29 4.08 8.06
N ASP A 16 -3.76 5.19 7.56
CA ASP A 16 -3.81 6.49 8.20
C ASP A 16 -5.00 7.31 7.67
N TRP A 17 -6.13 7.20 8.38
CA TRP A 17 -7.38 7.88 8.00
C TRP A 17 -7.23 9.40 7.98
N LYS A 18 -6.35 9.97 8.81
CA LYS A 18 -6.16 11.42 8.92
C LYS A 18 -5.42 11.99 7.71
N GLU A 19 -4.38 11.29 7.24
CA GLU A 19 -3.74 11.57 5.94
C GLU A 19 -4.74 11.47 4.79
N LEU A 20 -5.53 10.39 4.75
CA LEU A 20 -6.53 10.17 3.70
C LEU A 20 -7.59 11.29 3.64
N LEU A 21 -8.09 11.73 4.79
CA LEU A 21 -8.99 12.88 4.87
C LEU A 21 -8.30 14.15 4.37
N THR A 22 -7.03 14.36 4.70
CA THR A 22 -6.27 15.52 4.23
C THR A 22 -6.13 15.51 2.70
N LEU A 23 -5.79 14.35 2.11
CA LEU A 23 -5.68 14.14 0.66
C LEU A 23 -7.00 14.35 -0.08
N THR A 24 -8.12 14.00 0.57
CA THR A 24 -9.46 14.16 0.01
C THR A 24 -10.12 15.49 0.35
N ASN A 25 -9.34 16.46 0.83
CA ASN A 25 -9.82 17.79 1.18
C ASN A 25 -10.92 17.75 2.27
N GLN A 26 -10.73 16.89 3.26
CA GLN A 26 -11.62 16.55 4.37
C GLN A 26 -12.97 15.96 3.94
N LYS A 27 -13.01 15.24 2.81
CA LYS A 27 -14.22 14.58 2.29
C LYS A 27 -14.22 13.09 2.65
N PRO A 28 -14.89 12.68 3.75
CA PRO A 28 -14.93 11.27 4.15
C PRO A 28 -15.58 10.36 3.09
N ALA A 29 -16.56 10.87 2.32
CA ALA A 29 -17.17 10.12 1.23
C ALA A 29 -16.15 9.75 0.13
N LEU A 30 -15.32 10.72 -0.28
CA LEU A 30 -14.27 10.49 -1.27
C LEU A 30 -13.18 9.57 -0.71
N ALA A 31 -12.80 9.75 0.56
CA ALA A 31 -11.86 8.87 1.25
C ALA A 31 -12.31 7.41 1.22
N LYS A 32 -13.59 7.13 1.54
CA LYS A 32 -14.17 5.79 1.46
C LYS A 32 -14.17 5.24 0.02
N GLU A 33 -14.48 6.06 -0.97
CA GLU A 33 -14.47 5.65 -2.37
C GLU A 33 -13.06 5.26 -2.85
N LEU A 34 -12.04 6.05 -2.49
CA LEU A 34 -10.64 5.72 -2.75
C LEU A 34 -10.22 4.41 -2.06
N LEU A 35 -10.64 4.19 -0.81
CA LEU A 35 -10.36 2.93 -0.13
C LEU A 35 -11.08 1.75 -0.78
N ARG A 36 -12.33 1.90 -1.25
CA ARG A 36 -13.04 0.85 -1.99
C ARG A 36 -12.32 0.51 -3.28
N LEU A 37 -11.94 1.51 -4.08
CA LEU A 37 -11.16 1.32 -5.31
C LEU A 37 -9.84 0.61 -5.03
N PHE A 38 -9.12 1.04 -4.00
CA PHE A 38 -7.86 0.44 -3.62
C PHE A 38 -8.03 -0.99 -3.10
N ARG A 39 -9.10 -1.27 -2.34
CA ARG A 39 -9.43 -2.62 -1.87
C ARG A 39 -9.66 -3.59 -3.03
N ASP A 40 -10.27 -3.11 -4.12
CA ASP A 40 -10.53 -3.91 -5.32
C ASP A 40 -9.25 -4.07 -6.17
N GLU A 41 -8.45 -3.00 -6.31
CA GLU A 41 -7.20 -3.01 -7.09
C GLU A 41 -6.07 -3.80 -6.41
N LEU A 42 -5.96 -3.77 -5.07
CA LEU A 42 -4.89 -4.43 -4.31
C LEU A 42 -4.73 -5.93 -4.60
N PRO A 43 -5.80 -6.76 -4.50
CA PRO A 43 -5.69 -8.20 -4.75
C PRO A 43 -5.33 -8.50 -6.20
N GLU A 44 -5.82 -7.72 -7.17
CA GLU A 44 -5.45 -7.86 -8.58
C GLU A 44 -3.97 -7.52 -8.80
N LEU A 45 -3.50 -6.38 -8.28
CA LEU A 45 -2.09 -5.99 -8.33
C LEU A 45 -1.20 -7.07 -7.69
N ARG A 46 -1.58 -7.58 -6.53
CA ARG A 46 -0.88 -8.68 -5.85
C ARG A 46 -0.73 -9.90 -6.75
N GLN A 47 -1.82 -10.34 -7.40
CA GLN A 47 -1.79 -11.50 -8.28
C GLN A 47 -0.83 -11.26 -9.45
N GLN A 48 -0.92 -10.10 -10.11
CA GLN A 48 -0.02 -9.74 -11.19
C GLN A 48 1.44 -9.70 -10.73
N ILE A 49 1.72 -9.15 -9.55
CA ILE A 49 3.05 -9.10 -8.94
C ILE A 49 3.59 -10.52 -8.73
N MET A 50 2.79 -11.43 -8.16
CA MET A 50 3.20 -12.82 -7.96
C MET A 50 3.44 -13.57 -9.27
N ILE A 51 2.62 -13.32 -10.30
CA ILE A 51 2.80 -13.90 -11.63
C ILE A 51 4.11 -13.40 -12.25
N ALA A 52 4.32 -12.07 -12.27
CA ALA A 52 5.55 -11.47 -12.79
C ALA A 52 6.79 -11.97 -12.03
N TYR A 53 6.68 -12.14 -10.71
CA TYR A 53 7.75 -12.70 -9.89
C TYR A 53 8.04 -14.17 -10.23
N ARG A 54 6.99 -14.99 -10.41
CA ARG A 54 7.12 -16.42 -10.79
C ARG A 54 7.72 -16.57 -12.18
N ASP A 55 7.29 -15.74 -13.13
CA ASP A 55 7.75 -15.75 -14.52
C ASP A 55 9.12 -15.04 -14.68
N GLN A 56 9.70 -14.56 -13.57
CA GLN A 56 10.95 -13.79 -13.54
C GLN A 56 10.93 -12.53 -14.43
N GLN A 57 9.74 -11.98 -14.70
CA GLN A 57 9.53 -10.75 -15.46
C GLN A 57 9.86 -9.53 -14.58
N LEU A 58 11.15 -9.24 -14.42
CA LEU A 58 11.62 -8.13 -13.57
C LEU A 58 11.08 -6.77 -14.04
N ASP A 59 10.97 -6.55 -15.35
CA ASP A 59 10.43 -5.31 -15.92
C ASP A 59 8.95 -5.12 -15.57
N GLN A 60 8.14 -6.16 -15.79
CA GLN A 60 6.72 -6.17 -15.41
C GLN A 60 6.56 -6.00 -13.91
N LEU A 61 7.37 -6.69 -13.11
CA LEU A 61 7.34 -6.62 -11.65
C LEU A 61 7.66 -5.20 -11.16
N ARG A 62 8.66 -4.53 -11.74
CA ARG A 62 8.97 -3.13 -11.44
C ARG A 62 7.80 -2.21 -11.79
N ALA A 63 7.19 -2.37 -12.96
CA ALA A 63 6.03 -1.56 -13.36
C ALA A 63 4.84 -1.75 -12.41
N LEU A 64 4.57 -2.99 -11.98
CA LEU A 64 3.51 -3.31 -11.05
C LEU A 64 3.77 -2.75 -9.63
N ILE A 65 5.01 -2.87 -9.14
CA ILE A 65 5.41 -2.30 -7.85
C ILE A 65 5.34 -0.77 -7.89
N HIS A 66 5.74 -0.14 -8.99
CA HIS A 66 5.62 1.30 -9.19
C HIS A 66 4.16 1.75 -9.19
N LYS A 67 3.28 1.00 -9.88
CA LYS A 67 1.83 1.24 -9.86
C LYS A 67 1.27 1.11 -8.44
N LEU A 68 1.62 0.04 -7.73
CA LEU A 68 1.22 -0.17 -6.34
C LEU A 68 1.72 0.96 -5.42
N HIS A 69 2.96 1.41 -5.59
CA HIS A 69 3.54 2.50 -4.82
C HIS A 69 2.79 3.82 -5.06
N GLY A 70 2.45 4.12 -6.32
CA GLY A 70 1.56 5.22 -6.68
C GLY A 70 0.19 5.06 -6.00
N SER A 71 -0.35 3.84 -6.01
CA SER A 71 -1.64 3.52 -5.39
C SER A 71 -1.66 3.72 -3.88
N CYS A 72 -0.56 3.42 -3.20
CA CYS A 72 -0.39 3.62 -1.76
C CYS A 72 -0.36 5.09 -1.34
N CYS A 73 0.01 5.99 -2.26
CA CYS A 73 0.20 7.41 -1.97
C CYS A 73 -1.13 8.13 -1.71
N TYR A 74 -2.22 7.68 -2.33
CA TYR A 74 -3.54 8.27 -2.17
C TYR A 74 -4.44 7.55 -1.15
N THR A 75 -4.00 6.42 -0.58
CA THR A 75 -4.78 5.63 0.38
C THR A 75 -4.26 5.68 1.82
N GLY A 76 -3.14 6.38 2.06
CA GLY A 76 -2.60 6.55 3.41
C GLY A 76 -2.09 5.26 4.03
N VAL A 77 -1.43 4.38 3.25
CA VAL A 77 -0.90 3.09 3.73
C VAL A 77 0.63 3.11 3.83
N PRO A 78 1.21 3.70 4.90
CA PRO A 78 2.65 3.95 4.99
C PRO A 78 3.48 2.66 5.04
N GLN A 79 2.96 1.61 5.68
CA GLN A 79 3.63 0.31 5.77
C GLN A 79 3.76 -0.36 4.40
N LEU A 80 2.63 -0.45 3.66
CA LEU A 80 2.60 -1.05 2.33
C LEU A 80 3.49 -0.27 1.35
N LYS A 81 3.46 1.07 1.44
CA LYS A 81 4.34 1.96 0.69
C LYS A 81 5.82 1.63 0.94
N ALA A 82 6.23 1.49 2.20
CA ALA A 82 7.61 1.18 2.56
C ALA A 82 8.07 -0.17 1.98
N ILE A 83 7.21 -1.19 1.99
CA ILE A 83 7.50 -2.50 1.39
C ILE A 83 7.62 -2.38 -0.13
N ALA A 84 6.73 -1.63 -0.78
CA ALA A 84 6.78 -1.40 -2.23
C ALA A 84 8.06 -0.65 -2.64
N THR A 85 8.46 0.40 -1.92
CA THR A 85 9.72 1.10 -2.15
C THR A 85 10.92 0.17 -1.99
N ALA A 86 10.95 -0.61 -0.90
CA ALA A 86 12.02 -1.58 -0.67
C ALA A 86 12.08 -2.62 -1.79
N LEU A 87 10.95 -3.12 -2.26
CA LEU A 87 10.88 -4.01 -3.42
C LEU A 87 11.42 -3.35 -4.67
N GLU A 88 11.04 -2.11 -4.98
CA GLU A 88 11.53 -1.38 -6.15
C GLU A 88 13.05 -1.22 -6.13
N GLU A 89 13.63 -0.89 -4.97
CA GLU A 89 15.08 -0.80 -4.77
C GLU A 89 15.77 -2.17 -4.87
N ARG A 90 15.21 -3.22 -4.26
CA ARG A 90 15.77 -4.58 -4.36
C ARG A 90 15.63 -5.14 -5.77
N LEU A 91 14.61 -4.75 -6.52
CA LEU A 91 14.45 -5.15 -7.92
C LEU A 91 15.51 -4.51 -8.81
N LYS A 92 16.10 -3.36 -8.42
CA LYS A 92 17.29 -2.80 -9.09
C LYS A 92 18.54 -3.64 -8.82
N ILE A 93 18.63 -4.26 -7.65
CA ILE A 93 19.75 -5.10 -7.22
C ILE A 93 19.37 -6.57 -7.46
N GLU A 94 19.62 -7.05 -8.69
CA GLU A 94 19.24 -8.38 -9.16
C GLU A 94 19.67 -9.51 -8.19
N LYS A 95 18.77 -10.48 -7.95
CA LYS A 95 19.00 -11.71 -7.15
C LYS A 95 19.35 -11.53 -5.65
N SER A 96 18.55 -10.76 -4.92
CA SER A 96 18.59 -10.82 -3.45
C SER A 96 17.54 -11.80 -2.90
N PRO A 97 17.88 -12.75 -1.99
CA PRO A 97 16.89 -13.59 -1.30
C PRO A 97 15.90 -12.76 -0.46
N VAL A 98 16.25 -11.49 -0.23
CA VAL A 98 15.39 -10.49 0.40
C VAL A 98 14.12 -10.22 -0.40
N ILE A 99 14.13 -10.33 -1.74
CA ILE A 99 12.94 -10.10 -2.57
C ILE A 99 11.82 -11.08 -2.20
N THR A 100 12.15 -12.35 -1.99
CA THR A 100 11.17 -13.36 -1.55
C THR A 100 10.58 -13.02 -0.18
N SER A 101 11.41 -12.55 0.75
CA SER A 101 10.95 -12.11 2.07
C SER A 101 10.04 -10.88 1.98
N LEU A 102 10.42 -9.90 1.16
CA LEU A 102 9.62 -8.70 0.92
C LEU A 102 8.30 -9.02 0.22
N MET A 103 8.29 -9.93 -0.75
CA MET A 103 7.06 -10.42 -1.40
C MET A 103 6.09 -11.05 -0.38
N LYS A 104 6.61 -11.86 0.56
CA LYS A 104 5.79 -12.42 1.65
C LYS A 104 5.24 -11.33 2.56
N GLN A 105 6.10 -10.39 2.98
CA GLN A 105 5.69 -9.27 3.83
C GLN A 105 4.64 -8.40 3.13
N LEU A 106 4.82 -8.10 1.85
CA LEU A 106 3.85 -7.38 1.03
C LEU A 106 2.49 -8.08 1.09
N ASN A 107 2.47 -9.39 0.87
CA ASN A 107 1.22 -10.15 0.82
C ASN A 107 0.48 -10.14 2.17
N THR A 108 1.21 -10.29 3.27
CA THR A 108 0.64 -10.14 4.62
C THR A 108 0.14 -8.73 4.89
N GLU A 109 0.90 -7.71 4.52
CA GLU A 109 0.49 -6.31 4.73
C GLU A 109 -0.73 -5.93 3.88
N ILE A 110 -0.81 -6.43 2.64
CA ILE A 110 -2.01 -6.28 1.79
C ILE A 110 -3.24 -6.85 2.50
N ASP A 111 -3.15 -8.04 3.09
CA ASP A 111 -4.26 -8.67 3.79
C ASP A 111 -4.70 -7.86 5.04
N LEU A 112 -3.73 -7.36 5.80
CA LEU A 112 -3.98 -6.47 6.94
C LEU A 112 -4.65 -5.16 6.51
N VAL A 113 -4.17 -4.56 5.42
CA VAL A 113 -4.76 -3.35 4.83
C VAL A 113 -6.18 -3.62 4.36
N LEU A 114 -6.42 -4.70 3.60
CA LEU A 114 -7.76 -5.05 3.11
C LEU A 114 -8.75 -5.25 4.25
N THR A 115 -8.34 -5.95 5.31
CA THR A 115 -9.13 -6.17 6.51
C THR A 115 -9.42 -4.85 7.22
N ALA A 116 -8.43 -3.99 7.35
CA ALA A 116 -8.61 -2.67 7.96
C ALA A 116 -9.50 -1.74 7.12
N ILE A 117 -9.43 -1.80 5.79
CA ILE A 117 -10.33 -1.06 4.90
C ILE A 117 -11.77 -1.52 5.14
N ASP A 118 -12.01 -2.83 5.12
CA ASP A 118 -13.34 -3.40 5.30
C ASP A 118 -13.93 -3.01 6.67
N ALA A 119 -13.14 -3.16 7.74
CA ALA A 119 -13.53 -2.74 9.08
C ALA A 119 -13.86 -1.23 9.15
N GLN A 120 -13.13 -0.39 8.40
CA GLN A 120 -13.35 1.05 8.40
C GLN A 120 -14.56 1.48 7.55
N LEU A 121 -14.87 0.73 6.51
CA LEU A 121 -16.08 0.91 5.72
C LEU A 121 -17.33 0.50 6.53
N GLN A 122 -17.25 -0.57 7.32
CA GLN A 122 -18.34 -1.08 8.18
C GLN A 122 -18.57 -0.24 9.45
N SER A 123 -17.53 0.36 10.03
CA SER A 123 -17.64 1.10 11.31
C SER A 123 -18.30 2.48 11.20
N HIS A 124 -18.61 2.95 9.98
CA HIS A 124 -19.13 4.28 9.70
C HIS A 124 -20.43 4.23 8.88
N GLU A 125 -21.29 3.27 9.20
CA GLU A 125 -22.69 3.15 8.74
C GLU A 125 -23.66 3.55 9.86
#